data_AF-A0A2K4YFA9-F1
#
_entry.id   AF-A0A2K4YFA9-F1
#
_cell.length_a   1.000
_cell.length_b   1.000
_cell.length_c   1.000
_cell.angle_alpha   90.00
_cell.angle_beta   90.00
_cell.angle_gamma   90.00
#
_symmetry.space_group_name_H-M   'P 1'
#
loop_
_entity.id
_entity.type
_entity.pdbx_description
1 polymer ?
#
loop_
_entity_poly.entity_id
_entity_poly.type
_entity_poly.pdbx_seq_one_letter_code
_entity_poly.pdbx_strand_id
1 'polypeptide(L)'
;VAKTPQATTSTASITAPATPKPTEIASPGSSAPADPCAVNLTSPTIAKVVSELPRDPRSQQAWNPEPLAGNYNQCAQLSAVIIKANTNAVNATTRAVLFHLGQFIPQGVPDTYGFNGIDAAQTTGDTVALTYPSGINGLNTNVRFHWNGTTVELIGNGPGH
;
A
#
# COMPACT_ATOMS: atom_id res chain seq x y z
N VAL A 1 29.58 -13.24 -76.17
CA VAL A 1 29.88 -13.39 -74.72
C VAL A 1 30.50 -12.09 -74.22
N ALA A 2 29.85 -11.48 -73.22
CA ALA A 2 30.26 -10.35 -72.35
C ALA A 2 30.72 -8.99 -72.95
N LYS A 3 29.94 -7.92 -72.66
CA LYS A 3 30.36 -6.74 -71.86
C LYS A 3 29.29 -5.62 -71.87
N THR A 4 28.76 -5.28 -70.70
CA THR A 4 28.10 -3.99 -70.41
C THR A 4 29.19 -2.89 -70.32
N PRO A 5 28.84 -1.60 -70.48
CA PRO A 5 28.50 -0.83 -69.27
C PRO A 5 27.39 0.22 -69.45
N GLN A 6 26.87 0.61 -68.28
CA GLN A 6 25.82 1.58 -68.00
C GLN A 6 26.33 3.03 -68.16
N ALA A 7 25.44 3.95 -68.59
CA ALA A 7 25.74 5.37 -68.74
C ALA A 7 25.37 6.18 -67.48
N THR A 8 26.22 7.16 -67.18
CA THR A 8 26.19 8.08 -66.03
C THR A 8 25.60 9.46 -66.35
N THR A 9 24.92 10.05 -65.33
CA THR A 9 24.83 11.50 -64.95
C THR A 9 24.10 12.47 -65.93
N SER A 10 23.40 13.56 -65.56
CA SER A 10 23.49 14.46 -64.39
C SER A 10 22.25 15.41 -64.28
N THR A 11 21.77 15.63 -63.05
CA THR A 11 21.47 16.89 -62.29
C THR A 11 20.69 18.09 -62.89
N ALA A 12 19.62 18.52 -62.17
CA ALA A 12 19.30 19.90 -61.69
C ALA A 12 17.92 19.90 -60.99
N SER A 13 17.83 19.96 -59.66
CA SER A 13 17.73 21.16 -58.81
C SER A 13 16.55 22.10 -59.14
N ILE A 14 15.42 21.91 -58.45
CA ILE A 14 14.41 22.96 -58.22
C ILE A 14 13.97 22.97 -56.74
N THR A 15 13.92 24.18 -56.21
CA THR A 15 13.65 24.59 -54.83
C THR A 15 12.23 24.23 -54.39
N ALA A 16 12.06 23.57 -53.24
CA ALA A 16 10.75 23.31 -52.62
C ALA A 16 10.58 24.12 -51.31
N PRO A 17 9.35 24.55 -50.94
CA PRO A 17 9.09 25.38 -49.76
C PRO A 17 9.32 24.62 -48.45
N ALA A 18 9.65 25.35 -47.38
CA ALA A 18 9.89 24.80 -46.05
C ALA A 18 8.64 24.14 -45.45
N THR A 19 8.74 22.84 -45.17
CA THR A 19 7.75 22.05 -44.42
C THR A 19 7.77 22.47 -42.94
N PRO A 20 6.62 22.71 -42.29
CA PRO A 20 6.59 22.92 -40.85
C PRO A 20 7.01 21.63 -40.13
N LYS A 21 8.03 21.76 -39.27
CA LYS A 21 8.53 20.69 -38.39
C LYS A 21 7.39 20.25 -37.45
N PRO A 22 7.11 18.95 -37.29
CA PRO A 22 6.16 18.48 -36.28
C PRO A 22 6.67 18.89 -34.89
N THR A 23 5.81 19.58 -34.14
CA THR A 23 6.00 19.80 -32.71
C THR A 23 6.05 18.44 -32.02
N GLU A 24 7.19 18.12 -31.42
CA GLU A 24 7.37 16.94 -30.59
C GLU A 24 6.46 17.06 -29.38
N ILE A 25 5.33 16.35 -29.41
CA ILE A 25 4.46 16.17 -28.24
C ILE A 25 5.30 15.34 -27.26
N ALA A 26 5.74 15.97 -26.17
CA ALA A 26 6.37 15.26 -25.07
C ALA A 26 5.42 14.14 -24.62
N SER A 27 5.81 12.88 -24.87
CA SER A 27 5.12 11.72 -24.33
C SER A 27 5.01 11.87 -22.81
N PRO A 28 3.85 11.58 -22.19
CA PRO A 28 3.77 11.48 -20.75
C PRO A 28 4.84 10.49 -20.30
N GLY A 29 5.76 10.95 -19.44
CA GLY A 29 6.82 10.11 -18.93
C GLY A 29 6.20 8.82 -18.38
N SER A 30 6.62 7.68 -18.92
CA SER A 30 6.25 6.37 -18.38
C SER A 30 6.85 6.31 -16.97
N SER A 31 6.01 6.60 -15.96
CA SER A 31 6.37 6.37 -14.57
C SER A 31 6.78 4.91 -14.45
N ALA A 32 7.97 4.65 -13.90
CA ALA A 32 8.43 3.30 -13.62
C ALA A 32 7.30 2.51 -12.92
N PRO A 33 7.12 1.22 -13.24
CA PRO A 33 6.12 0.40 -12.57
C PRO A 33 6.26 0.55 -11.06
N ALA A 34 5.19 0.94 -10.38
CA ALA A 34 5.20 1.01 -8.93
C ALA A 34 5.61 -0.35 -8.36
N ASP A 35 6.53 -0.35 -7.39
CA ASP A 35 6.94 -1.59 -6.72
C ASP A 35 5.70 -2.20 -6.06
N PRO A 36 5.27 -3.40 -6.48
CA PRO A 36 4.11 -4.05 -5.89
C PRO A 36 4.33 -4.32 -4.39
N CYS A 37 5.57 -4.43 -3.93
CA CYS A 37 5.92 -4.69 -2.54
C CYS A 37 6.14 -3.42 -1.72
N ALA A 38 5.87 -2.23 -2.26
CA ALA A 38 5.87 -1.01 -1.47
C ALA A 38 4.65 -0.97 -0.53
N VAL A 39 4.80 -0.31 0.61
CA VAL A 39 3.67 -0.04 1.51
C VAL A 39 2.67 0.84 0.80
N ASN A 40 1.41 0.39 0.75
CA ASN A 40 0.34 1.11 0.05
C ASN A 40 -0.97 1.08 0.84
N LEU A 41 -1.24 2.16 1.57
CA LEU A 41 -2.47 2.34 2.36
C LEU A 41 -3.70 2.72 1.53
N THR A 42 -3.52 3.06 0.25
CA THR A 42 -4.61 3.36 -0.68
C THR A 42 -4.96 2.16 -1.57
N SER A 43 -4.43 0.97 -1.24
CA SER A 43 -4.74 -0.26 -1.97
C SER A 43 -6.25 -0.54 -1.97
N PRO A 44 -6.86 -0.82 -3.15
CA PRO A 44 -8.29 -1.14 -3.23
C PRO A 44 -8.64 -2.42 -2.46
N THR A 45 -7.66 -3.31 -2.23
CA THR A 45 -7.84 -4.50 -1.38
C THR A 45 -8.25 -4.13 0.04
N ILE A 46 -7.69 -3.05 0.60
CA ILE A 46 -8.03 -2.57 1.94
C ILE A 46 -9.51 -2.15 1.95
N ALA A 47 -9.92 -1.28 1.02
CA ALA A 47 -11.29 -0.79 0.95
C ALA A 47 -12.32 -1.92 0.79
N LYS A 48 -12.01 -2.93 -0.05
CA LYS A 48 -12.85 -4.11 -0.24
C LYS A 48 -13.01 -4.89 1.07
N VAL A 49 -11.90 -5.25 1.71
CA VAL A 49 -11.92 -6.02 2.97
C VAL A 49 -12.68 -5.26 4.05
N VAL A 50 -12.40 -3.96 4.20
CA VAL A 50 -13.05 -3.12 5.22
C VAL A 50 -14.57 -3.02 5.00
N SER A 51 -15.02 -3.01 3.74
CA SER A 51 -16.45 -3.00 3.39
C SER A 51 -17.15 -4.33 3.70
N GLU A 52 -16.41 -5.44 3.69
CA GLU A 52 -16.92 -6.80 3.99
C GLU A 52 -16.86 -7.12 5.49
N LEU A 53 -16.19 -6.30 6.31
CA LEU A 53 -16.10 -6.52 7.74
C LEU A 53 -17.48 -6.39 8.42
N PRO A 54 -17.75 -7.20 9.46
CA PRO A 54 -18.88 -6.97 10.35
C PRO A 54 -18.84 -5.55 10.92
N ARG A 55 -20.03 -4.96 11.08
CA ARG A 55 -20.19 -3.63 11.70
C ARG A 55 -19.55 -3.59 13.09
N ASP A 56 -19.12 -2.40 13.50
CA ASP A 56 -18.58 -2.18 14.83
C ASP A 56 -19.60 -2.62 15.90
N PRO A 57 -19.25 -3.55 16.81
CA PRO A 57 -20.21 -4.08 17.77
C PRO A 57 -20.74 -3.02 18.74
N ARG A 58 -19.96 -1.96 19.03
CA ARG A 58 -20.35 -0.92 19.99
C ARG A 58 -21.29 0.13 19.40
N SER A 59 -21.00 0.61 18.19
CA SER A 59 -21.74 1.71 17.56
C SER A 59 -22.66 1.26 16.42
N GLN A 60 -22.57 0.00 15.97
CA GLN A 60 -23.25 -0.56 14.80
C GLN A 60 -22.95 0.19 13.49
N GLN A 61 -21.91 1.01 13.47
CA GLN A 61 -21.46 1.73 12.29
C GLN A 61 -20.62 0.83 11.40
N ALA A 62 -20.62 1.17 10.10
CA ALA A 62 -19.62 0.65 9.18
C ALA A 62 -18.23 1.20 9.54
N TRP A 63 -17.21 0.58 9.01
CA TRP A 63 -15.82 1.03 9.15
C TRP A 63 -15.46 2.04 8.05
N ASN A 64 -14.59 2.99 8.36
CA ASN A 64 -14.01 3.88 7.36
C ASN A 64 -13.00 3.09 6.50
N PRO A 65 -13.16 3.01 5.15
CA PRO A 65 -12.22 2.33 4.27
C PRO A 65 -10.85 3.00 4.21
N GLU A 66 -10.74 4.27 4.62
CA GLU A 66 -9.47 4.97 4.74
C GLU A 66 -8.80 4.62 6.08
N PRO A 67 -7.65 3.94 6.06
CA PRO A 67 -6.95 3.57 7.28
C PRO A 67 -6.29 4.80 7.93
N LEU A 68 -6.34 4.87 9.26
CA LEU A 68 -5.67 5.88 10.06
C LEU A 68 -4.14 5.74 10.03
N ALA A 69 -3.68 4.49 10.00
CA ALA A 69 -2.28 4.10 9.97
C ALA A 69 -2.17 2.68 9.42
N GLY A 70 -0.98 2.27 9.00
CA GLY A 70 -0.78 0.91 8.52
C GLY A 70 0.60 0.70 7.90
N ASN A 71 0.88 -0.55 7.57
CA ASN A 71 2.04 -0.98 6.81
C ASN A 71 1.62 -1.99 5.72
N TYR A 72 0.39 -1.90 5.19
CA TYR A 72 -0.13 -2.83 4.18
C TYR A 72 0.86 -3.01 3.04
N ASN A 73 1.27 -4.26 2.85
CA ASN A 73 2.21 -4.66 1.82
C ASN A 73 1.79 -6.05 1.34
N GLN A 74 1.50 -6.17 0.04
CA GLN A 74 1.05 -7.44 -0.54
C GLN A 74 2.13 -8.53 -0.58
N CYS A 75 3.40 -8.16 -0.38
CA CYS A 75 4.52 -9.09 -0.34
C CYS A 75 4.98 -9.45 1.09
N ALA A 76 4.50 -8.75 2.11
CA ALA A 76 4.87 -9.03 3.50
C ALA A 76 4.14 -10.27 4.01
N GLN A 77 4.82 -11.11 4.80
CA GLN A 77 4.16 -12.22 5.51
C GLN A 77 3.15 -11.70 6.52
N LEU A 78 3.38 -10.55 7.14
CA LEU A 78 2.39 -9.92 7.99
C LEU A 78 2.38 -8.41 7.77
N SER A 79 1.20 -7.88 7.48
CA SER A 79 0.96 -6.44 7.44
C SER A 79 -0.37 -6.12 8.11
N ALA A 80 -0.53 -4.86 8.52
CA ALA A 80 -1.72 -4.40 9.22
C ALA A 80 -2.13 -3.00 8.74
N VAL A 81 -3.42 -2.73 8.85
CA VAL A 81 -3.96 -1.37 8.77
C VAL A 81 -4.89 -1.14 9.94
N ILE A 82 -4.96 0.10 10.41
CA ILE A 82 -5.81 0.50 11.51
C ILE A 82 -6.95 1.32 10.92
N ILE A 83 -8.18 0.84 11.14
CA ILE A 83 -9.40 1.48 10.69
C ILE A 83 -10.16 2.05 11.87
N LYS A 84 -10.97 3.07 11.59
CA LYS A 84 -11.86 3.73 12.55
C LYS A 84 -13.30 3.44 12.20
N ALA A 85 -14.17 3.28 13.21
CA ALA A 85 -15.60 3.28 12.99
C ALA A 85 -16.02 4.61 12.33
N ASN A 86 -16.92 4.55 11.35
CA ASN A 86 -17.39 5.72 10.60
C ASN A 86 -18.39 6.54 11.44
N THR A 87 -17.87 7.24 12.45
CA THR A 87 -18.63 8.07 13.39
C THR A 87 -17.83 9.28 13.83
N ASN A 88 -18.55 10.34 14.21
CA ASN A 88 -17.99 11.58 14.76
C ASN A 88 -17.76 11.52 16.29
N ALA A 89 -17.90 10.34 16.91
CA ALA A 89 -17.66 10.18 18.34
C ALA A 89 -16.19 10.52 18.69
N VAL A 90 -16.01 11.22 19.81
CA VAL A 90 -14.68 11.62 20.34
C VAL A 90 -13.77 10.40 20.52
N ASN A 91 -14.34 9.29 21.00
CA ASN A 91 -13.64 8.01 21.22
C ASN A 91 -14.25 6.93 20.32
N ALA A 92 -14.25 7.14 19.01
CA ALA A 92 -14.69 6.11 18.09
C ALA A 92 -13.82 4.84 18.19
N THR A 93 -14.43 3.67 18.05
CA THR A 93 -13.71 2.39 18.04
C THR A 93 -12.70 2.38 16.90
N THR A 94 -11.48 1.93 17.19
CA THR A 94 -10.49 1.57 16.17
C THR A 94 -10.24 0.07 16.18
N ARG A 95 -9.86 -0.48 15.02
CA ARG A 95 -9.55 -1.89 14.85
C ARG A 95 -8.35 -2.06 13.93
N ALA A 96 -7.44 -2.97 14.26
CA ALA A 96 -6.41 -3.41 13.33
C ALA A 96 -6.93 -4.58 12.45
N VAL A 97 -6.70 -4.48 11.15
CA VAL A 97 -7.01 -5.49 10.14
C VAL A 97 -5.69 -6.03 9.64
N LEU A 98 -5.46 -7.33 9.81
CA LEU A 98 -4.19 -7.97 9.47
C LEU A 98 -4.29 -8.71 8.15
N PHE A 99 -3.18 -8.74 7.43
CA PHE A 99 -3.04 -9.36 6.12
C PHE A 99 -1.79 -10.22 6.07
N HIS A 100 -1.90 -11.38 5.42
CA HIS A 100 -0.79 -12.26 5.06
C HIS A 100 -0.66 -12.26 3.55
N LEU A 101 0.49 -11.83 3.01
CA LEU A 101 0.74 -11.74 1.57
C LEU A 101 -0.39 -10.99 0.83
N GLY A 102 -0.83 -9.87 1.42
CA GLY A 102 -1.90 -9.02 0.88
C GLY A 102 -3.32 -9.56 1.08
N GLN A 103 -3.50 -10.77 1.60
CA GLN A 103 -4.80 -11.39 1.87
C GLN A 103 -5.25 -11.17 3.31
N PHE A 104 -6.51 -10.82 3.51
CA PHE A 104 -7.08 -10.61 4.85
C PHE A 104 -7.06 -11.90 5.67
N ILE A 105 -6.73 -11.76 6.95
CA ILE A 105 -6.74 -12.85 7.94
C ILE A 105 -8.03 -12.72 8.78
N PRO A 106 -9.08 -13.51 8.50
CA PRO A 106 -10.39 -13.33 9.15
C PRO A 106 -10.46 -13.89 10.58
N GLN A 107 -9.60 -14.85 10.92
CA GLN A 107 -9.64 -15.64 12.16
C GLN A 107 -8.22 -15.90 12.67
N GLY A 108 -8.07 -16.30 13.94
CA GLY A 108 -6.76 -16.61 14.51
C GLY A 108 -5.91 -15.37 14.78
N VAL A 109 -6.55 -14.21 15.00
CA VAL A 109 -5.90 -13.00 15.50
C VAL A 109 -6.47 -12.71 16.89
N PRO A 110 -5.62 -12.38 17.88
CA PRO A 110 -6.07 -11.85 19.16
C PRO A 110 -6.92 -10.58 18.99
N ASP A 111 -7.49 -10.06 20.08
CA ASP A 111 -8.23 -8.80 20.02
C ASP A 111 -7.35 -7.67 19.43
N THR A 112 -7.92 -6.96 18.45
CA THR A 112 -7.26 -5.92 17.63
C THR A 112 -7.93 -4.56 17.80
N TYR A 113 -8.83 -4.39 18.77
CA TYR A 113 -9.47 -3.10 19.04
C TYR A 113 -8.58 -2.15 19.84
N GLY A 114 -8.74 -0.83 19.61
CA GLY A 114 -8.13 0.23 20.42
C GLY A 114 -6.72 0.67 20.00
N PHE A 115 -6.10 0.01 19.02
CA PHE A 115 -4.85 0.46 18.42
C PHE A 115 -5.05 1.70 17.55
N ASN A 116 -4.09 2.61 17.55
CA ASN A 116 -4.16 3.88 16.80
C ASN A 116 -2.92 4.14 15.94
N GLY A 117 -1.87 3.33 16.05
CA GLY A 117 -0.67 3.47 15.24
C GLY A 117 0.09 2.16 15.06
N ILE A 118 1.15 2.24 14.25
CA ILE A 118 2.12 1.18 14.05
C ILE A 118 3.49 1.72 14.42
N ASP A 119 4.29 0.93 15.15
CA ASP A 119 5.70 1.20 15.37
C ASP A 119 6.52 0.57 14.24
N ALA A 120 6.98 1.41 13.32
CA ALA A 120 7.77 0.98 12.18
C ALA A 120 9.16 0.43 12.59
N ALA A 121 9.72 0.85 13.73
CA ALA A 121 11.03 0.39 14.19
C ALA A 121 10.99 -1.05 14.72
N GLN A 122 9.82 -1.50 15.17
CA GLN A 122 9.58 -2.85 15.71
C GLN A 122 8.78 -3.74 14.76
N THR A 123 8.51 -3.25 13.55
CA THR A 123 7.78 -3.97 12.49
C THR A 123 8.78 -4.56 11.49
N THR A 124 8.60 -5.84 11.15
CA THR A 124 9.41 -6.60 10.19
C THR A 124 8.49 -7.18 9.11
N GLY A 125 9.02 -8.04 8.22
CA GLY A 125 8.21 -8.66 7.17
C GLY A 125 7.14 -9.65 7.68
N ASP A 126 7.32 -10.20 8.88
CA ASP A 126 6.49 -11.23 9.51
C ASP A 126 5.92 -10.80 10.87
N THR A 127 6.29 -9.62 11.36
CA THR A 127 5.88 -9.08 12.66
C THR A 127 5.36 -7.66 12.49
N VAL A 128 4.21 -7.37 13.07
CA VAL A 128 3.65 -6.02 13.14
C VAL A 128 3.56 -5.55 14.59
N ALA A 129 4.10 -4.36 14.86
CA ALA A 129 4.02 -3.73 16.17
C ALA A 129 2.93 -2.67 16.16
N LEU A 130 1.80 -2.94 16.84
CA LEU A 130 0.69 -2.00 16.96
C LEU A 130 0.85 -1.17 18.23
N THR A 131 0.49 0.11 18.17
CA THR A 131 0.56 1.04 19.29
C THR A 131 -0.83 1.50 19.72
N TYR A 132 -1.01 1.63 21.03
CA TYR A 132 -2.17 2.31 21.60
C TYR A 132 -1.69 3.36 22.60
N PRO A 133 -2.44 4.48 22.74
CA PRO A 133 -2.08 5.51 23.70
C PRO A 133 -2.14 4.92 25.10
N SER A 134 -1.00 4.85 25.78
CA SER A 134 -1.03 4.71 27.23
C SER A 134 -1.52 6.04 27.78
N GLY A 135 -2.41 6.08 28.77
CA GLY A 135 -2.98 7.33 29.31
C GLY A 135 -1.95 8.30 29.94
N ILE A 136 -0.66 8.08 29.70
CA ILE A 136 0.49 8.86 30.13
C ILE A 136 1.06 9.55 28.89
N ASN A 137 1.13 10.88 28.91
CA ASN A 137 1.66 11.68 27.81
C ASN A 137 3.06 11.20 27.39
N GLY A 138 3.22 10.87 26.11
CA GLY A 138 4.49 10.48 25.51
C GLY A 138 4.83 9.00 25.59
N LEU A 139 4.06 8.17 26.29
CA LEU A 139 4.22 6.72 26.26
C LEU A 139 3.14 6.07 25.39
N ASN A 140 3.57 5.34 24.36
CA ASN A 140 2.71 4.39 23.67
C ASN A 140 3.05 2.99 24.18
N THR A 141 2.02 2.18 24.40
CA THR A 141 2.25 0.76 24.64
C THR A 141 2.24 0.06 23.31
N ASN A 142 3.26 -0.77 23.09
CA ASN A 142 3.43 -1.51 21.86
C ASN A 142 3.00 -2.96 22.10
N VAL A 143 2.28 -3.52 21.14
CA VAL A 143 1.84 -4.91 21.14
C VAL A 143 2.29 -5.52 19.82
N ARG A 144 3.08 -6.59 19.90
CA ARG A 144 3.63 -7.24 18.70
C ARG A 144 2.86 -8.49 18.36
N PHE A 145 2.52 -8.58 17.08
CA PHE A 145 1.87 -9.72 16.46
C PHE A 145 2.83 -10.32 15.45
N HIS A 146 3.01 -11.63 15.50
CA HIS A 146 3.93 -12.37 14.63
C HIS A 146 3.20 -13.47 13.86
N TRP A 147 3.60 -13.69 12.62
CA TRP A 147 3.12 -14.79 11.81
C TRP A 147 4.00 -16.04 12.02
N ASN A 148 3.46 -17.07 12.67
CA ASN A 148 4.22 -18.29 12.99
C ASN A 148 4.25 -19.34 11.86
N GLY A 149 3.77 -18.98 10.66
CA GLY A 149 3.61 -19.90 9.53
C GLY A 149 2.19 -20.41 9.33
N THR A 150 1.32 -20.34 10.35
CA THR A 150 -0.09 -20.80 10.26
C THR A 150 -1.07 -19.74 10.73
N THR A 151 -0.77 -19.05 11.82
CA THR A 151 -1.66 -18.06 12.45
C THR A 151 -0.88 -16.85 12.93
N VAL A 152 -1.61 -15.82 13.33
CA VAL A 152 -1.03 -14.67 14.03
C VAL A 152 -0.99 -14.98 15.53
N GLU A 153 0.16 -14.80 16.14
CA GLU A 153 0.35 -14.94 17.59
C GLU A 153 0.81 -13.63 18.22
N LEU A 154 0.46 -13.46 19.50
CA LEU A 154 0.90 -12.33 20.31
C LEU A 154 2.26 -12.66 20.93
N ILE A 155 3.32 -11.98 20.50
CA ILE A 155 4.70 -12.24 20.99
C ILE A 155 5.19 -11.21 22.01
N GLY A 156 4.27 -10.37 22.49
CA GLY A 156 4.44 -9.58 23.71
C GLY A 156 4.66 -8.09 23.51
N ASN A 157 4.47 -7.38 24.61
CA ASN A 157 4.61 -5.93 24.68
C ASN A 157 6.08 -5.64 25.01
N GLY A 158 6.86 -5.19 24.03
CA GLY A 158 8.20 -4.71 24.32
C GLY A 158 8.11 -3.47 25.23
N PRO A 159 9.02 -3.28 26.20
CA PRO A 159 9.09 -2.01 26.90
C PRO A 159 9.26 -0.90 25.85
N GLY A 160 8.31 0.03 25.79
CA GLY A 160 8.42 1.21 24.94
C GLY A 160 9.72 1.94 25.26
N HIS A 161 10.55 2.17 24.25
CA HIS A 161 11.79 2.93 24.38
C HIS A 161 11.52 4.40 24.70
#